data_AF-A0A1H4SYT6-F1
#
_entry.id   AF-A0A1H4SYT6-F1
#
_cell.length_a   1.000
_cell.length_b   1.000
_cell.length_c   1.000
_cell.angle_alpha   90.00
_cell.angle_beta   90.00
_cell.angle_gamma   90.00
#
_symmetry.space_group_name_H-M   'P 1'
#
loop_
_entity.id
_entity.type
_entity.pdbx_description
1 polymer ?
#
loop_
_entity_poly.entity_id
_entity_poly.type
_entity_poly.pdbx_seq_one_letter_code
_entity_poly.pdbx_strand_id
1 'polypeptide(L)'
;MKMTGFDRLAREVCAKYGFCGSGHTGIFVHFTDFLPETGPVTAEDFTNWLLIADGYDPERQAEVFEEFRAIFRPIFIKHMGADCVDAGLLYYSPGSSDGPFHPRRWARPGSGPKR
;
A
#
# COMPACT_ATOMS: atom_id res chain seq x y z
N MET A 1 4.21 12.12 18.53
CA MET A 1 4.15 12.54 17.11
C MET A 1 2.75 12.31 16.57
N LYS A 2 2.26 13.19 15.68
CA LYS A 2 0.90 13.11 15.13
C LYS A 2 0.92 12.22 13.88
N MET A 3 0.24 11.10 13.97
CA MET A 3 0.04 10.13 12.88
C MET A 3 -0.71 10.81 11.72
N THR A 4 -0.14 10.76 10.50
CA THR A 4 -0.69 11.38 9.28
C THR A 4 -1.95 10.65 8.81
N GLY A 5 -2.66 11.22 7.83
CA GLY A 5 -3.75 10.52 7.16
C GLY A 5 -3.26 9.21 6.53
N PHE A 6 -2.10 9.26 5.86
CA PHE A 6 -1.49 8.10 5.26
C PHE A 6 -1.09 7.01 6.26
N ASP A 7 -0.49 7.37 7.40
CA ASP A 7 -0.18 6.39 8.45
C ASP A 7 -1.45 5.63 8.90
N ARG A 8 -2.59 6.33 9.01
CA ARG A 8 -3.87 5.73 9.44
C ARG A 8 -4.46 4.86 8.35
N LEU A 9 -4.38 5.30 7.10
CA LEU A 9 -4.79 4.54 5.93
C LEU A 9 -3.99 3.25 5.83
N ALA A 10 -2.66 3.36 5.80
CA ALA A 10 -1.73 2.23 5.73
C ALA A 10 -2.00 1.23 6.85
N ARG A 11 -2.12 1.71 8.10
CA ARG A 11 -2.44 0.84 9.23
C ARG A 11 -3.82 0.16 9.10
N GLU A 12 -4.85 0.86 8.62
CA GLU A 12 -6.16 0.25 8.43
C GLU A 12 -6.11 -0.83 7.33
N VAL A 13 -5.52 -0.56 6.16
CA VAL A 13 -5.43 -1.57 5.08
C VAL A 13 -4.53 -2.75 5.45
N CYS A 14 -3.40 -2.50 6.11
CA CYS A 14 -2.49 -3.54 6.57
C CYS A 14 -3.05 -4.37 7.71
N ALA A 15 -3.39 -3.75 8.84
CA ALA A 15 -3.70 -4.48 10.06
C ALA A 15 -5.12 -5.05 10.08
N LYS A 16 -6.06 -4.43 9.35
CA LYS A 16 -7.47 -4.84 9.35
C LYS A 16 -7.85 -5.66 8.12
N TYR A 17 -7.29 -5.34 6.96
CA TYR A 17 -7.63 -6.01 5.70
C TYR A 17 -6.53 -6.94 5.18
N GLY A 18 -5.30 -6.86 5.73
CA GLY A 18 -4.19 -7.75 5.33
C GLY A 18 -3.43 -7.32 4.08
N PHE A 19 -3.81 -6.21 3.44
CA PHE A 19 -3.19 -5.74 2.20
C PHE A 19 -1.96 -4.85 2.46
N CYS A 20 -0.90 -5.44 3.01
CA CYS A 20 0.42 -4.78 3.04
C CYS A 20 1.25 -5.07 1.79
N GLY A 21 0.92 -6.16 1.11
CA GLY A 21 1.74 -6.75 0.07
C GLY A 21 2.31 -8.11 0.48
N SER A 22 2.91 -8.79 -0.48
CA SER A 22 3.09 -10.22 -0.45
C SER A 22 4.42 -10.65 -1.08
N GLY A 23 4.85 -11.87 -0.77
CA GLY A 23 6.10 -12.46 -1.26
C GLY A 23 5.88 -13.50 -2.36
N HIS A 24 5.14 -13.18 -3.43
CA HIS A 24 4.77 -14.18 -4.46
C HIS A 24 5.94 -14.66 -5.34
N THR A 25 7.11 -14.03 -5.30
CA THR A 25 8.26 -14.34 -6.19
C THR A 25 9.58 -14.54 -5.44
N GLY A 26 9.54 -14.75 -4.12
CA GLY A 26 10.72 -14.76 -3.26
C GLY A 26 11.26 -13.37 -2.91
N ILE A 27 10.66 -12.31 -3.48
CA ILE A 27 10.87 -10.91 -3.11
C ILE A 27 9.56 -10.40 -2.49
N PHE A 28 9.66 -9.78 -1.32
CA PHE A 28 8.52 -9.10 -0.70
C PHE A 28 8.25 -7.79 -1.43
N VAL A 29 7.03 -7.62 -1.92
CA VAL A 29 6.56 -6.39 -2.58
C VAL A 29 5.59 -5.69 -1.63
N HIS A 30 5.80 -4.41 -1.36
CA HIS A 30 4.89 -3.60 -0.55
C HIS A 30 4.09 -2.65 -1.44
N PHE A 31 2.84 -2.33 -1.10
CA PHE A 31 2.02 -1.44 -1.93
C PHE A 31 2.64 -0.04 -2.11
N THR A 32 3.47 0.41 -1.16
CA THR A 32 4.18 1.70 -1.27
C THR A 32 5.22 1.72 -2.38
N ASP A 33 5.69 0.56 -2.85
CA ASP A 33 6.68 0.48 -3.92
C ASP A 33 6.10 0.90 -5.27
N PHE A 34 4.77 0.99 -5.38
CA PHE A 34 4.06 1.45 -6.58
C PHE A 34 3.62 2.92 -6.51
N LEU A 35 3.82 3.59 -5.37
CA LEU A 35 3.44 4.99 -5.22
C LEU A 35 4.34 5.88 -6.10
N PRO A 36 3.78 6.78 -6.91
CA PRO A 36 4.58 7.74 -7.67
C PRO A 36 5.23 8.76 -6.72
N GLU A 37 6.35 9.33 -7.13
CA GLU A 37 7.03 10.38 -6.34
C GLU A 37 6.25 11.70 -6.33
N THR A 38 5.52 12.01 -7.41
CA THR A 38 4.75 13.24 -7.58
C THR A 38 3.49 12.99 -8.42
N GLY A 39 2.53 13.91 -8.34
CA GLY A 39 1.31 13.89 -9.16
C GLY A 39 0.08 13.37 -8.42
N PRO A 40 -1.08 13.36 -9.10
CA PRO A 40 -2.34 12.93 -8.48
C PRO A 40 -2.38 11.41 -8.32
N VAL A 41 -2.88 10.97 -7.16
CA VAL A 41 -3.17 9.57 -6.86
C VAL A 41 -4.64 9.46 -6.47
N THR A 42 -5.37 8.64 -7.20
CA THR A 42 -6.76 8.35 -6.89
C THR A 42 -6.89 7.18 -5.92
N ALA A 43 -8.05 7.08 -5.26
CA ALA A 43 -8.38 5.92 -4.43
C ALA A 43 -8.40 4.60 -5.24
N GLU A 44 -8.72 4.67 -6.54
CA GLU A 44 -8.72 3.52 -7.43
C GLU A 44 -7.29 3.06 -7.74
N ASP A 45 -6.39 3.99 -8.08
CA ASP A 45 -4.97 3.69 -8.29
C ASP A 45 -4.35 3.05 -7.05
N PHE A 46 -4.62 3.65 -5.89
CA PHE A 46 -4.17 3.12 -4.61
C PHE A 46 -4.66 1.69 -4.37
N THR A 47 -5.94 1.42 -4.65
CA THR A 47 -6.51 0.09 -4.50
C THR A 47 -5.89 -0.92 -5.46
N ASN A 48 -5.65 -0.51 -6.71
CA ASN A 48 -4.98 -1.37 -7.68
C ASN A 48 -3.59 -1.77 -7.18
N TRP A 49 -2.83 -0.85 -6.59
CA TRP A 49 -1.51 -1.15 -6.02
C TRP A 49 -1.56 -2.07 -4.81
N LEU A 50 -2.58 -1.96 -3.94
CA LEU A 50 -2.78 -2.92 -2.85
C LEU A 50 -2.95 -4.35 -3.39
N LEU A 51 -3.80 -4.51 -4.40
CA LEU A 51 -4.11 -5.80 -4.99
C LEU A 51 -2.90 -6.37 -5.75
N ILE A 52 -2.25 -5.55 -6.56
CA ILE A 52 -1.03 -5.96 -7.30
C ILE A 52 0.08 -6.34 -6.31
N ALA A 53 0.28 -5.57 -5.24
CA ALA A 53 1.24 -5.90 -4.21
C ALA A 53 0.91 -7.21 -3.50
N ASP A 54 -0.37 -7.58 -3.43
CA ASP A 54 -0.85 -8.85 -2.86
C ASP A 54 -0.94 -9.99 -3.89
N GLY A 55 -0.42 -9.79 -5.10
CA GLY A 55 -0.30 -10.83 -6.14
C GLY A 55 -1.53 -11.00 -7.04
N TYR A 56 -2.51 -10.09 -6.96
CA TYR A 56 -3.65 -10.10 -7.86
C TYR A 56 -3.27 -9.57 -9.25
N ASP A 57 -3.95 -10.13 -10.26
CA ASP A 57 -3.72 -9.82 -11.68
C ASP A 57 -4.93 -9.03 -12.22
N PRO A 58 -4.75 -7.77 -12.65
CA PRO A 58 -5.85 -6.91 -13.09
C PRO A 58 -6.52 -7.39 -14.38
N GLU A 59 -5.82 -8.11 -15.26
CA GLU A 59 -6.40 -8.63 -16.51
C GLU A 59 -7.23 -9.88 -16.27
N ARG A 60 -6.82 -10.71 -15.31
CA ARG A 60 -7.49 -11.98 -15.00
C ARG A 60 -8.59 -11.83 -13.95
N GLN A 61 -8.53 -10.80 -13.12
CA GLN A 61 -9.36 -10.65 -11.92
C GLN A 61 -10.07 -9.29 -11.86
N ALA A 62 -10.49 -8.75 -13.00
CA ALA A 62 -11.13 -7.43 -13.09
C ALA A 62 -12.31 -7.26 -12.12
N GLU A 63 -13.17 -8.27 -11.96
CA GLU A 63 -14.31 -8.22 -11.02
C GLU A 63 -13.87 -8.05 -9.56
N VAL A 64 -12.78 -8.71 -9.17
CA VAL A 64 -12.18 -8.58 -7.83
C VAL A 64 -11.65 -7.17 -7.60
N PHE A 65 -11.02 -6.58 -8.62
CA PHE A 65 -10.54 -5.19 -8.57
C PHE A 65 -11.70 -4.21 -8.38
N GLU A 66 -12.81 -4.37 -9.11
CA GLU A 66 -13.98 -3.50 -8.94
C GLU A 66 -14.60 -3.62 -7.54
N GLU A 67 -14.72 -4.84 -7.01
CA GLU A 67 -15.22 -5.07 -5.66
C GLU A 67 -14.35 -4.37 -4.60
N PHE A 68 -13.03 -4.57 -4.67
CA PHE A 68 -12.12 -3.95 -3.72
C PHE A 68 -12.02 -2.43 -3.88
N ARG A 69 -12.15 -1.88 -5.11
CA ARG A 69 -12.26 -0.43 -5.30
C ARG A 69 -13.46 0.14 -4.56
N ALA A 70 -14.61 -0.52 -4.63
CA ALA A 70 -15.79 -0.11 -3.89
C ALA A 70 -15.59 -0.16 -2.35
N ILE A 71 -14.80 -1.12 -1.85
CA ILE A 71 -14.48 -1.27 -0.42
C ILE A 71 -13.46 -0.22 0.05
N PHE A 72 -12.36 -0.04 -0.69
CA PHE A 72 -11.23 0.79 -0.26
C PHE A 72 -11.41 2.27 -0.58
N ARG A 73 -12.22 2.64 -1.58
CA ARG A 73 -12.53 4.04 -1.88
C ARG A 73 -13.04 4.84 -0.65
N PRO A 74 -14.08 4.40 0.09
CA PRO A 74 -14.52 5.15 1.27
C PRO A 74 -13.48 5.18 2.39
N ILE A 75 -12.62 4.16 2.51
CA ILE A 75 -11.53 4.11 3.50
C ILE A 75 -10.44 5.13 3.15
N PHE A 76 -10.10 5.22 1.87
CA PHE A 76 -9.16 6.21 1.35
C PHE A 76 -9.65 7.62 1.64
N ILE A 77 -10.89 7.95 1.23
CA ILE A 77 -11.50 9.27 1.44
C ILE A 77 -11.56 9.60 2.93
N LYS A 78 -11.93 8.63 3.79
CA LYS A 78 -11.99 8.82 5.25
C LYS A 78 -10.67 9.27 5.85
N HIS A 79 -9.53 8.77 5.38
CA HIS A 79 -8.21 9.07 5.96
C HIS A 79 -7.44 10.16 5.22
N MET A 80 -7.60 10.24 3.90
CA MET A 80 -6.92 11.21 3.05
C MET A 80 -7.73 12.49 2.83
N GLY A 81 -9.04 12.47 3.10
CA GLY A 81 -9.95 13.61 2.99
C GLY A 81 -10.53 13.86 1.60
N ALA A 82 -10.04 13.16 0.57
CA ALA A 82 -10.51 13.26 -0.81
C ALA A 82 -10.32 11.92 -1.53
N ASP A 83 -10.96 11.74 -2.68
CA ASP A 83 -10.80 10.56 -3.56
C ASP A 83 -9.61 10.70 -4.52
N CYS A 84 -9.01 11.88 -4.60
CA CYS A 84 -7.76 12.16 -5.29
C CYS A 84 -6.90 13.09 -4.43
N VAL A 85 -5.63 12.73 -4.23
CA VAL A 85 -4.66 13.50 -3.45
C VAL A 85 -3.32 13.56 -4.16
N ASP A 86 -2.49 14.53 -3.79
CA ASP A 86 -1.11 14.57 -4.27
C ASP A 86 -0.29 13.42 -3.66
N ALA A 87 0.52 12.75 -4.48
CA ALA A 87 1.39 11.65 -4.07
C ALA A 87 2.35 12.06 -2.93
N GLY A 88 2.73 13.33 -2.89
CA GLY A 88 3.53 13.91 -1.83
C GLY A 88 2.84 13.92 -0.46
N LEU A 89 1.59 13.47 -0.33
CA LEU A 89 0.89 13.22 0.95
C LEU A 89 0.89 11.74 1.37
N LEU A 90 1.29 10.82 0.48
CA LEU A 90 1.26 9.37 0.68
C LEU A 90 2.60 8.85 1.22
N TYR A 91 3.08 9.45 2.30
CA TYR A 91 4.32 9.07 2.97
C TYR A 91 4.10 8.84 4.46
N TYR A 92 4.85 7.89 5.01
CA TYR A 92 4.86 7.63 6.44
C TYR A 92 5.46 8.80 7.21
N SER A 93 4.86 9.16 8.35
CA SER A 93 5.48 10.17 9.21
C SER A 93 6.85 9.69 9.72
N PRO A 94 7.85 10.59 9.83
CA PRO A 94 9.12 10.23 10.42
C PRO A 94 8.91 9.73 11.85
N GLY A 95 9.22 8.45 12.10
CA GLY A 95 9.02 7.78 13.39
C GLY A 95 7.73 6.96 13.52
N SER A 96 6.96 6.75 12.45
CA SER A 96 5.89 5.75 12.46
C SER A 96 6.50 4.35 12.68
N SER A 97 5.87 3.53 13.53
CA SER A 97 6.32 2.16 13.83
C SER A 97 6.18 1.21 12.63
N ASP A 98 5.43 1.62 11.60
CA ASP A 98 5.39 0.99 10.27
C ASP A 98 6.57 1.41 9.39
N GLY A 99 7.58 2.05 9.99
CA GLY A 99 8.82 2.52 9.38
C GLY A 99 9.92 1.47 9.13
N PRO A 100 9.67 0.23 8.65
CA PRO A 100 10.70 -0.50 7.92
C PRO A 100 10.39 -0.75 6.44
N PHE A 101 9.18 -0.42 5.93
CA PHE A 101 8.80 -0.66 4.54
C PHE A 101 9.30 0.42 3.56
N HIS A 102 10.57 0.80 3.72
CA HIS A 102 11.28 1.56 2.69
C HIS A 102 11.90 0.55 1.70
N PRO A 103 11.79 0.73 0.37
CA PRO A 103 12.22 -0.22 -0.67
C PRO A 103 13.67 -0.74 -0.58
N ARG A 104 14.52 -0.16 0.28
CA ARG A 104 15.94 -0.53 0.42
C ARG A 104 16.28 -1.48 1.58
N ARG A 105 15.30 -2.03 2.31
CA ARG A 105 15.60 -2.94 3.44
C ARG A 105 15.52 -4.44 3.12
N TRP A 106 14.67 -4.86 2.18
CA TRP A 106 14.56 -6.29 1.81
C TRP A 106 15.60 -6.75 0.77
N ALA A 107 16.25 -5.81 0.07
CA ALA A 107 17.40 -6.10 -0.81
C ALA A 107 18.71 -6.42 -0.05
N ARG A 108 18.64 -6.89 1.20
CA ARG A 108 19.83 -7.39 1.93
C ARG A 108 19.97 -8.90 1.66
N PRO A 109 21.05 -9.36 1.01
CA PRO A 109 21.35 -10.77 0.93
C PRO A 109 21.67 -11.27 2.34
N GLY A 110 20.75 -12.01 2.97
CA GLY A 110 20.96 -12.55 4.32
C GLY A 110 19.71 -13.01 5.07
N SER A 111 18.51 -12.65 4.61
CA SER A 111 17.24 -13.02 5.26
C SER A 111 16.61 -14.29 4.68
N GLY A 112 17.42 -15.29 4.31
CA GLY A 112 16.90 -16.63 4.04
C GLY A 112 16.59 -17.36 5.35
N PRO A 113 15.62 -18.28 5.39
CA PRO A 113 15.34 -19.06 6.60
C PRO A 113 16.60 -19.84 6.98
N LYS A 114 17.04 -19.69 8.24
CA LYS A 114 18.06 -20.59 8.78
C LYS A 114 17.43 -21.97 8.93
N ARG A 115 18.14 -22.93 8.33
CA ARG A 115 17.91 -24.38 8.23
C ARG A 115 17.05 -24.99 9.32
#